data_AF-A0A120K1E1-F1
#
_entry.id   AF-A0A120K1E1-F1
#
_cell.length_a   1.000
_cell.length_b   1.000
_cell.length_c   1.000
_cell.angle_alpha   90.00
_cell.angle_beta   90.00
_cell.angle_gamma   90.00
#
_symmetry.space_group_name_H-M   'P 1'
#
loop_
_entity.id
_entity.type
_entity.pdbx_description
1 polymer ?
#
loop_
_entity_poly.entity_id
_entity_poly.type
_entity_poly.pdbx_seq_one_letter_code
_entity_poly.pdbx_strand_id
1 'polypeptide(L)'
;MVVLRFISCRFLSTSVRAAQKTAPKVVSSCPAGTVINVQVKKSGPEIIAQEDSAYPEWLWTVLDKKAQAEKLAADPLKMRRKELRKQNREKIKQQNFLGKMK
;
A
#
# COMPACT_ATOMS: atom_id res chain seq x y z
N MET A 1 -3.28 -57.31 25.52
CA MET A 1 -3.39 -55.87 25.17
C MET A 1 -1.99 -55.30 25.33
N VAL A 2 -1.31 -54.66 24.37
CA VAL A 2 -1.70 -53.66 23.37
C VAL A 2 -0.73 -53.76 22.18
N VAL A 3 -1.24 -53.75 20.95
CA VAL A 3 -0.43 -53.67 19.72
C VAL A 3 -0.14 -52.20 19.45
N LEU A 4 1.10 -51.73 19.64
CA LEU A 4 1.49 -50.38 19.23
C LEU A 4 1.65 -50.35 17.71
N ARG A 5 0.65 -49.77 17.04
CA ARG A 5 0.73 -49.41 15.62
C ARG A 5 1.64 -48.19 15.48
N PHE A 6 2.85 -48.38 14.97
CA PHE A 6 3.70 -47.29 14.49
C PHE A 6 3.03 -46.65 13.29
N ILE A 7 2.48 -45.45 13.48
CA ILE A 7 1.91 -44.63 12.41
C ILE A 7 3.08 -44.08 11.60
N SER A 8 3.24 -44.60 10.38
CA SER A 8 4.14 -44.03 9.37
C SER A 8 3.66 -42.63 8.99
N CYS A 9 4.30 -41.60 9.55
CA CYS A 9 4.13 -40.23 9.11
C CYS A 9 4.82 -40.08 7.74
N ARG A 10 4.02 -40.12 6.67
CA ARG A 10 4.47 -39.70 5.33
C ARG A 10 4.89 -38.23 5.42
N PHE A 11 6.20 -37.98 5.40
CA PHE A 11 6.76 -36.65 5.20
C PHE A 11 6.39 -36.19 3.78
N LEU A 12 5.45 -35.26 3.65
CA LEU A 12 5.24 -34.55 2.40
C LEU A 12 6.39 -33.57 2.21
N SER A 13 7.29 -33.89 1.28
CA SER A 13 8.29 -32.95 0.78
C SER A 13 7.58 -31.89 -0.06
N THR A 14 7.44 -30.69 0.50
CA THR A 14 7.00 -29.51 -0.23
C THR A 14 8.23 -28.74 -0.72
N SER A 15 8.69 -29.06 -1.93
CA SER A 15 9.65 -28.20 -2.64
C SER A 15 8.95 -26.88 -3.00
N VAL A 16 9.11 -25.86 -2.16
CA VAL A 16 8.68 -24.49 -2.47
C VAL A 16 9.60 -23.94 -3.56
N ARG A 17 9.16 -24.00 -4.83
CA ARG A 17 9.80 -23.24 -5.91
C ARG A 17 9.52 -21.76 -5.67
N ALA A 18 10.54 -21.03 -5.24
CA ALA A 18 10.50 -19.58 -5.14
C ALA A 18 10.44 -18.97 -6.55
N ALA A 19 9.23 -18.68 -7.02
CA ALA A 19 9.04 -17.87 -8.22
C ALA A 19 9.45 -16.43 -7.90
N GLN A 20 10.54 -15.97 -8.52
CA GLN A 20 11.00 -14.59 -8.45
C GLN A 20 9.98 -13.70 -9.18
N LYS A 21 9.04 -13.11 -8.43
CA LYS A 21 8.13 -12.09 -8.96
C LYS A 21 8.93 -10.82 -9.22
N THR A 22 9.34 -10.60 -10.47
CA THR A 22 9.73 -9.27 -10.93
C THR A 22 8.59 -8.31 -10.62
N ALA A 23 8.87 -7.22 -9.90
CA ALA A 23 7.85 -6.24 -9.56
C ALA A 23 7.17 -5.77 -10.86
N PRO A 24 5.82 -5.82 -10.94
CA PRO A 24 5.13 -5.36 -12.14
C PRO A 24 5.49 -3.90 -12.38
N LYS A 25 5.85 -3.54 -13.61
CA LYS A 25 5.99 -2.14 -14.03
C LYS A 25 4.67 -1.44 -13.66
N VAL A 26 4.73 -0.33 -12.95
CA VAL A 26 3.54 0.44 -12.60
C VAL A 26 3.02 1.05 -13.89
N VAL A 27 2.02 0.41 -14.49
CA VAL A 27 1.36 0.87 -15.71
C VAL A 27 0.22 1.80 -15.31
N SER A 28 0.07 2.91 -16.02
CA SER A 28 -1.09 3.77 -15.85
C SER A 28 -2.37 3.02 -16.21
N SER A 29 -3.46 3.30 -15.49
CA SER A 29 -4.76 2.68 -15.79
C SER A 29 -5.45 3.33 -17.00
N CYS A 30 -5.00 4.50 -17.43
CA CYS A 30 -5.61 5.29 -18.50
C CYS A 30 -4.62 5.44 -19.64
N PRO A 31 -4.87 4.83 -20.82
CA PRO A 31 -3.99 5.00 -21.97
C PRO A 31 -4.02 6.46 -22.47
N ALA A 32 -2.96 6.85 -23.19
CA ALA A 32 -2.90 8.16 -23.83
C ALA A 32 -4.10 8.37 -24.76
N GLY A 33 -4.66 9.57 -24.76
CA GLY A 33 -5.86 9.91 -25.53
C GLY A 33 -7.18 9.73 -24.78
N THR A 34 -7.17 9.16 -23.57
CA THR A 34 -8.41 9.01 -22.77
C THR A 34 -8.90 10.38 -22.29
N VAL A 35 -10.15 10.73 -22.61
CA VAL A 35 -10.78 11.97 -22.11
C VAL A 35 -11.12 11.81 -20.63
N ILE A 36 -10.60 12.70 -19.78
CA ILE A 36 -10.79 12.67 -18.32
C ILE A 36 -11.80 13.75 -17.92
N ASN A 37 -12.89 13.33 -17.28
CA ASN A 37 -13.93 14.25 -16.80
C ASN A 37 -13.55 14.87 -15.44
N VAL A 38 -12.67 15.88 -15.46
CA VAL A 38 -12.24 16.66 -14.27
C VAL A 38 -12.67 18.13 -14.36
N GLN A 39 -13.47 18.48 -15.38
CA GLN A 39 -13.84 19.87 -15.62
C GLN A 39 -14.86 20.35 -14.58
N VAL A 40 -14.46 21.36 -13.81
CA VAL A 40 -15.35 22.03 -12.84
C VAL A 40 -16.09 23.21 -13.49
N LYS A 41 -15.46 23.87 -14.47
CA LYS A 41 -16.05 24.99 -15.21
C LYS A 41 -16.65 24.50 -16.53
N LYS A 42 -17.82 25.03 -16.88
CA LYS A 42 -18.54 24.69 -18.13
C LYS A 42 -17.81 25.14 -19.42
N SER A 43 -16.93 26.13 -19.33
CA SER A 43 -16.20 26.69 -20.47
C SER A 43 -14.75 26.20 -20.55
N GLY A 44 -14.47 24.97 -20.10
CA GLY A 44 -13.13 24.38 -20.15
C GLY A 44 -12.89 23.54 -21.40
N PRO A 45 -11.65 23.46 -21.91
CA PRO A 45 -11.29 22.45 -22.90
C PRO A 45 -11.33 21.05 -22.29
N GLU A 46 -11.54 20.04 -23.14
CA GLU A 46 -11.47 18.63 -22.73
C GLU A 46 -10.04 18.24 -22.34
N ILE A 47 -9.89 17.73 -21.11
CA ILE A 47 -8.60 17.28 -20.59
C ILE A 47 -8.39 15.85 -21.07
N ILE A 48 -7.32 15.64 -21.84
CA ILE A 48 -6.95 14.35 -22.41
C ILE A 48 -5.72 13.81 -21.68
N ALA A 49 -5.74 12.53 -21.35
CA ALA A 49 -4.60 11.83 -20.78
C ALA A 49 -3.42 11.84 -21.77
N GLN A 50 -2.27 12.33 -21.32
CA GLN A 50 -1.00 12.24 -22.04
C GLN A 50 -0.33 10.87 -21.85
N GLU A 51 0.80 10.65 -22.51
CA GLU A 51 1.63 9.46 -22.33
C GLU A 51 2.28 9.41 -20.93
N ASP A 52 2.58 8.21 -20.44
CA ASP A 52 3.19 7.97 -19.12
C ASP A 52 4.52 8.71 -18.91
N SER A 53 5.27 8.94 -19.98
CA SER A 53 6.56 9.65 -20.02
C SER A 53 6.43 11.16 -19.83
N ALA A 54 5.27 11.73 -20.17
CA ALA A 54 5.02 13.16 -20.04
C ALA A 54 4.73 13.56 -18.58
N TYR A 55 4.40 12.59 -17.73
CA TYR A 55 4.17 12.84 -16.31
C TYR A 55 5.46 12.79 -15.50
N PRO A 56 5.57 13.59 -14.43
CA PRO A 56 6.74 13.57 -13.56
C PRO A 56 6.96 12.20 -12.88
N GLU A 57 8.23 11.82 -12.72
CA GLU A 57 8.65 10.54 -12.12
C GLU A 57 8.09 10.31 -10.70
N TRP A 58 7.89 11.38 -9.93
CA TRP A 58 7.39 11.26 -8.56
C TRP A 58 6.01 10.60 -8.48
N LEU A 59 5.18 10.71 -9.54
CA LEU A 59 3.82 10.17 -9.60
C LEU A 59 3.81 8.64 -9.44
N TRP A 60 4.75 7.97 -10.09
CA TRP A 60 4.84 6.51 -10.09
C TRP A 60 5.26 5.95 -8.73
N THR A 61 6.02 6.73 -7.95
CA THR A 61 6.48 6.33 -6.62
C THR A 61 5.46 6.59 -5.49
N VAL A 62 4.31 7.21 -5.79
CA VAL A 62 3.36 7.64 -4.74
C VAL A 62 2.75 6.47 -4.00
N LEU A 63 2.40 5.39 -4.72
CA LEU A 63 1.75 4.20 -4.16
C LEU A 63 2.73 3.16 -3.62
N ASP A 64 4.02 3.33 -3.92
CA ASP A 64 5.08 2.42 -3.48
C ASP A 64 5.36 2.59 -1.99
N LYS A 65 4.83 1.66 -1.19
CA LYS A 65 4.99 1.66 0.27
C LYS A 65 6.45 1.68 0.70
N LYS A 66 7.34 1.03 -0.05
CA LYS A 66 8.79 0.99 0.24
C LYS A 66 9.43 2.37 0.01
N ALA A 67 9.25 2.94 -1.18
CA ALA A 67 9.76 4.27 -1.51
C ALA A 67 9.23 5.34 -0.52
N GLN A 68 7.97 5.25 -0.11
CA GLN A 68 7.39 6.16 0.87
C GLN A 68 7.92 5.94 2.29
N ALA A 69 8.22 4.70 2.68
CA ALA A 69 8.86 4.40 3.97
C ALA A 69 10.29 4.94 4.01
N GLU A 70 11.05 4.80 2.93
CA GLU A 70 12.42 5.33 2.80
C GLU A 70 12.43 6.87 2.84
N LYS A 71 11.58 7.52 2.05
CA LYS A 71 11.40 9.00 2.07
C LYS A 71 11.01 9.51 3.46
N LEU A 72 10.22 8.72 4.19
CA LEU A 72 9.79 9.08 5.53
C LEU A 72 10.93 8.87 6.55
N ALA A 73 11.68 7.77 6.45
CA ALA A 73 12.84 7.50 7.30
C ALA A 73 13.95 8.56 7.13
N ALA A 74 14.09 9.11 5.93
CA ALA A 74 15.04 10.18 5.64
C ALA A 74 14.69 11.53 6.32
N ASP A 75 13.45 11.74 6.76
CA ASP A 75 12.99 12.97 7.43
C ASP A 75 12.54 12.68 8.89
N PRO A 76 13.46 12.84 9.87
CA PRO A 76 13.16 12.56 11.28
C PRO A 76 12.01 13.39 11.85
N LEU A 77 11.84 14.63 11.40
CA LEU A 77 10.78 15.52 11.88
C LEU A 77 9.41 15.03 11.40
N LYS A 78 9.32 14.63 10.12
CA LYS A 78 8.09 14.08 9.55
C LYS A 78 7.72 12.73 10.18
N MET A 79 8.71 11.89 10.47
CA MET A 79 8.52 10.66 11.25
C MET A 79 7.93 10.93 12.64
N ARG A 80 8.57 11.81 13.42
CA ARG A 80 8.08 12.18 14.76
C ARG A 80 6.66 12.74 14.70
N ARG A 81 6.36 13.58 13.72
CA ARG A 81 5.00 14.14 13.55
C ARG A 81 3.96 13.07 13.25
N LYS A 82 4.30 12.06 12.44
CA LYS A 82 3.41 10.94 12.13
C LYS A 82 3.14 10.08 13.37
N GLU A 83 4.18 9.83 14.17
CA GLU A 83 4.07 9.07 15.42
C GLU A 83 3.20 9.78 16.46
N LEU A 84 3.42 11.09 16.68
CA LEU A 84 2.57 11.88 17.59
C LEU A 84 1.09 11.87 17.18
N ARG A 85 0.80 11.94 15.87
CA ARG A 85 -0.58 11.81 15.38
C ARG A 85 -1.18 10.43 15.66
N LYS A 86 -0.36 9.37 15.60
CA LYS A 86 -0.82 8.01 15.92
C LYS A 86 -1.15 7.89 17.41
N GLN A 87 -0.23 8.33 18.27
CA GLN A 87 -0.42 8.33 19.73
C GLN A 87 -1.64 9.16 20.16
N ASN A 88 -1.84 10.33 19.56
CA ASN A 88 -3.00 11.17 19.85
C ASN A 88 -4.32 10.47 19.46
N ARG A 89 -4.37 9.80 18.31
CA ARG A 89 -5.56 9.03 17.91
C ARG A 89 -5.83 7.87 18.86
N GLU A 90 -4.80 7.17 19.31
CA GLU A 90 -4.93 6.07 20.27
C GLU A 90 -5.43 6.57 21.63
N LYS A 91 -4.86 7.66 22.14
CA LYS A 91 -5.31 8.31 23.38
C LYS A 91 -6.78 8.72 23.31
N ILE A 92 -7.20 9.37 22.21
CA ILE A 92 -8.61 9.77 22.01
C ILE A 92 -9.51 8.54 21.96
N LYS A 93 -9.12 7.48 21.25
CA LYS A 93 -9.89 6.22 21.20
C LYS A 93 -10.04 5.58 22.57
N GLN A 94 -8.96 5.51 23.36
CA GLN A 94 -8.99 4.99 24.72
C GLN A 94 -9.89 5.84 25.62
N GLN A 95 -9.72 7.16 25.62
CA GLN A 95 -10.56 8.06 26.41
C GLN A 95 -12.05 7.93 26.05
N ASN A 96 -12.37 7.87 24.76
CA ASN A 96 -13.75 7.67 24.30
C ASN A 96 -14.30 6.29 24.68
N PHE A 97 -13.46 5.26 24.68
CA PHE A 97 -13.85 3.92 25.11
C PHE A 97 -14.17 3.88 26.61
N LEU A 98 -13.27 4.40 27.45
CA LEU A 98 -13.48 4.50 28.90
C LEU A 98 -14.69 5.39 29.26
N GLY A 99 -14.91 6.48 28.50
CA GLY A 99 -16.05 7.37 28.69
C GLY A 99 -17.41 6.74 28.33
N LYS A 100 -17.44 5.77 27.41
CA LYS A 100 -18.66 5.02 27.05
C LYS A 100 -18.99 3.86 27.99
N MET A 101 -18.02 3.41 28.79
CA MET A 101 -18.19 2.30 29.73
C MET A 101 -18.67 2.74 31.12
N LYS A 102 -18.70 4.05 31.38
CA LYS A 102 -19.32 4.66 32.56
C LYS A 102 -20.76 5.04 32.24
#